data_AF-H3BV53-F1
#
_entry.id   AF-H3BV53-F1
#
_cell.length_a   1.000
_cell.length_b   1.000
_cell.length_c   1.000
_cell.angle_alpha   90.00
_cell.angle_beta   90.00
_cell.angle_gamma   90.00
#
_symmetry.space_group_name_H-M   'P 1'
#
loop_
_entity.id
_entity.type
_entity.pdbx_description
1 polymer ?
#
loop_
_entity_poly.entity_id
_entity_poly.type
_entity_poly.pdbx_seq_one_letter_code
_entity_poly.pdbx_strand_id
1 'polypeptide(L)'
;MRECQGFAPDAELHIFRVFTNNQVSYTSWFLDAFNYAILKKIDVLNLSIGGPDFMDHPFVDKVWELTANNVIMVSAIGNDGPLYGTLNNPADQMDVIGVGGIDFEDNIARFSSRGMTTWELPGGYGRMKPDIVTYGAGVRGSGVKG
;
A
#
# COMPACT_ATOMS: atom_id res chain seq x y z
N MET A 1 -22.63 13.23 -18.17
CA MET A 1 -21.46 13.81 -17.49
C MET A 1 -20.66 12.65 -16.91
N ARG A 2 -19.35 12.58 -17.17
CA ARG A 2 -18.46 11.56 -16.57
C ARG A 2 -18.13 12.01 -15.14
N GLU A 3 -19.07 11.85 -14.22
CA GLU A 3 -18.84 12.19 -12.82
C GLU A 3 -17.95 11.11 -12.18
N CYS A 4 -16.87 11.53 -11.49
CA CYS A 4 -15.94 10.68 -10.73
C CYS A 4 -15.05 9.71 -11.56
N GLN A 5 -14.32 10.21 -12.57
CA GLN A 5 -13.22 9.44 -13.16
C GLN A 5 -12.05 9.28 -12.16
N GLY A 6 -11.37 8.14 -12.20
CA GLY A 6 -10.11 7.94 -11.50
C GLY A 6 -8.97 8.75 -12.13
N PHE A 7 -7.80 8.76 -11.48
CA PHE A 7 -6.61 9.47 -11.97
C PHE A 7 -6.10 8.98 -13.33
N ALA A 8 -6.27 7.69 -13.63
CA ALA A 8 -5.91 7.07 -14.90
C ALA A 8 -7.14 6.35 -15.49
N PRO A 9 -8.08 7.08 -16.13
CA PRO A 9 -9.35 6.51 -16.58
C PRO A 9 -9.21 5.48 -17.71
N ASP A 10 -8.10 5.52 -18.45
CA ASP A 10 -7.84 4.65 -19.60
C ASP A 10 -6.89 3.49 -19.27
N ALA A 11 -6.53 3.31 -17.99
CA ALA A 11 -5.67 2.21 -17.56
C ALA A 11 -6.40 0.86 -17.62
N GLU A 12 -5.66 -0.19 -17.98
CA GLU A 12 -6.14 -1.58 -17.85
C GLU A 12 -6.06 -2.02 -16.38
N LEU A 13 -7.15 -2.59 -15.87
CA LEU A 13 -7.23 -3.03 -14.48
C LEU A 13 -7.14 -4.56 -14.39
N HIS A 14 -6.12 -5.04 -13.69
CA HIS A 14 -6.01 -6.43 -13.25
C HIS A 14 -6.39 -6.52 -11.77
N ILE A 15 -7.46 -7.25 -11.46
CA ILE A 15 -8.00 -7.34 -10.10
C ILE A 15 -7.64 -8.67 -9.47
N PHE A 16 -6.83 -8.63 -8.41
CA PHE A 16 -6.46 -9.79 -7.61
C PHE A 16 -7.27 -9.82 -6.32
N ARG A 17 -8.15 -10.80 -6.20
CA ARG A 17 -8.92 -11.00 -4.99
C ARG A 17 -8.11 -11.84 -4.00
N VAL A 18 -7.46 -11.16 -3.06
CA VAL A 18 -6.62 -11.77 -2.01
C VAL A 18 -7.28 -11.77 -0.62
N PHE A 19 -8.56 -11.39 -0.56
CA PHE A 19 -9.35 -11.40 0.66
C PHE A 19 -10.65 -12.20 0.49
N THR A 20 -10.99 -12.90 1.57
CA THR A 20 -12.33 -13.47 1.74
C THR A 20 -13.35 -12.38 2.11
N ASN A 21 -14.64 -12.71 2.05
CA ASN A 21 -15.71 -11.81 2.52
C ASN A 21 -15.60 -11.48 4.02
N ASN A 22 -14.87 -12.30 4.78
CA ASN A 22 -14.64 -12.11 6.21
C ASN A 22 -13.34 -11.35 6.51
N GLN A 23 -12.75 -10.68 5.51
CA GLN A 23 -11.49 -9.92 5.63
C GLN A 23 -10.28 -10.76 6.05
N VAL A 24 -10.34 -12.08 5.83
CA VAL A 24 -9.20 -12.99 6.01
C VAL A 24 -8.39 -13.06 4.72
N SER A 25 -7.06 -13.01 4.85
CA SER A 25 -6.09 -13.18 3.77
C SER A 25 -4.94 -14.08 4.22
N TYR A 26 -4.30 -14.75 3.27
CA TYR A 26 -3.08 -15.53 3.51
C TYR A 26 -1.94 -15.01 2.63
N THR A 27 -0.72 -15.03 3.18
CA THR A 27 0.50 -14.65 2.46
C THR A 27 0.61 -15.34 1.10
N SER A 28 0.32 -16.64 1.03
CA SER A 28 0.37 -17.42 -0.21
C SER A 28 -0.49 -16.86 -1.34
N TRP A 29 -1.62 -16.22 -1.04
CA TRP A 29 -2.48 -15.60 -2.05
C TRP A 29 -1.86 -14.32 -2.62
N PHE A 30 -1.15 -13.55 -1.79
CA PHE A 30 -0.36 -12.42 -2.28
C PHE A 30 0.79 -12.90 -3.15
N LEU A 31 1.50 -13.96 -2.75
CA LEU A 31 2.60 -14.51 -3.53
C LEU A 31 2.16 -14.95 -4.92
N ASP A 32 1.01 -15.64 -5.02
CA ASP A 32 0.44 -16.07 -6.30
C ASP A 32 0.00 -14.87 -7.16
N ALA A 33 -0.67 -13.88 -6.56
CA ALA A 33 -1.04 -12.65 -7.25
C ALA A 33 0.17 -11.87 -7.78
N PHE A 34 1.25 -11.78 -6.98
CA PHE A 34 2.48 -11.09 -7.36
C PHE A 34 3.22 -11.84 -8.48
N ASN A 35 3.23 -13.18 -8.46
CA ASN A 35 3.75 -13.99 -9.58
C ASN A 35 2.99 -13.71 -10.87
N TYR A 36 1.65 -13.60 -10.80
CA TYR A 36 0.84 -13.26 -11.97
C TYR A 36 1.15 -11.84 -12.45
N ALA A 37 1.30 -10.87 -11.55
CA ALA A 37 1.64 -9.49 -11.89
C ALA A 37 2.98 -9.40 -12.64
N ILE A 38 4.00 -10.14 -12.17
CA ILE A 38 5.29 -10.25 -12.85
C ILE A 38 5.13 -10.90 -14.23
N LEU A 39 4.41 -12.02 -14.32
CA LEU A 39 4.17 -12.74 -15.58
C LEU A 39 3.48 -11.85 -16.62
N LYS A 40 2.52 -11.02 -16.20
CA LYS A 40 1.80 -10.08 -17.06
C LYS A 40 2.55 -8.76 -17.30
N LYS A 41 3.68 -8.54 -16.64
CA LYS A 41 4.46 -7.29 -16.70
C LYS A 41 3.60 -6.07 -16.34
N ILE A 42 2.88 -6.17 -15.23
CA ILE A 42 2.08 -5.06 -14.71
C ILE A 42 3.01 -3.88 -14.37
N ASP A 43 2.67 -2.68 -14.82
CA ASP A 43 3.51 -1.50 -14.58
C ASP A 43 3.40 -0.98 -13.14
N VAL A 44 2.18 -0.97 -12.60
CA VAL A 44 1.87 -0.42 -11.27
C VAL A 44 1.00 -1.39 -10.49
N LEU A 45 1.43 -1.73 -9.27
CA LEU A 45 0.66 -2.54 -8.33
C LEU A 45 0.26 -1.67 -7.14
N ASN A 46 -1.05 -1.52 -6.93
CA ASN A 46 -1.62 -0.87 -5.75
C ASN A 46 -1.99 -1.89 -4.68
N LEU A 47 -1.52 -1.69 -3.45
CA LEU A 47 -1.83 -2.51 -2.30
C LEU A 47 -2.38 -1.65 -1.16
N SER A 48 -3.70 -1.54 -1.03
CA SER A 48 -4.33 -0.74 0.03
C SER A 48 -4.59 -1.57 1.29
N ILE A 49 -3.57 -2.27 1.77
CA ILE A 49 -3.57 -3.07 3.01
C ILE A 49 -2.42 -2.61 3.89
N GLY A 50 -2.60 -2.70 5.21
CA GLY A 50 -1.49 -2.71 6.16
C GLY A 50 -1.54 -4.00 6.97
N GLY A 51 -0.44 -4.76 6.96
CA GLY A 51 -0.24 -5.91 7.83
C GLY A 51 0.62 -5.54 9.06
N PRO A 52 0.51 -6.29 10.16
CA PRO A 52 1.16 -5.93 11.42
C PRO A 52 2.68 -6.06 11.42
N ASP A 53 3.34 -6.59 10.39
CA ASP A 53 4.77 -6.84 10.52
C ASP A 53 5.54 -7.08 9.22
N PHE A 54 6.79 -6.64 9.21
CA PHE A 54 7.85 -7.01 8.27
C PHE A 54 8.42 -8.41 8.53
N MET A 55 8.04 -9.05 9.65
CA MET A 55 8.47 -10.41 10.00
C MET A 55 7.93 -11.51 9.07
N ASP A 56 6.96 -11.20 8.20
CA ASP A 56 6.56 -12.12 7.12
C ASP A 56 7.58 -12.08 5.98
N HIS A 57 8.72 -12.76 6.20
CA HIS A 57 9.83 -12.78 5.24
C HIS A 57 9.39 -13.23 3.83
N PRO A 58 8.57 -14.29 3.65
CA PRO A 58 8.06 -14.65 2.33
C PRO A 58 7.35 -13.51 1.60
N PHE A 59 6.55 -12.71 2.30
CA PHE A 59 5.87 -11.56 1.71
C PHE A 59 6.86 -10.46 1.33
N VAL A 60 7.76 -10.11 2.24
CA VAL A 60 8.81 -9.10 2.02
C VAL A 60 9.68 -9.46 0.81
N ASP A 61 10.21 -10.69 0.78
CA ASP A 61 11.10 -11.15 -0.29
C ASP A 61 10.40 -11.08 -1.65
N LYS A 62 9.09 -11.36 -1.68
CA LYS A 62 8.30 -11.26 -2.90
C LYS A 62 8.05 -9.81 -3.33
N VAL A 63 7.92 -8.87 -2.40
CA VAL A 63 7.85 -7.44 -2.72
C VAL A 63 9.15 -6.97 -3.37
N TRP A 64 10.31 -7.41 -2.88
CA TRP A 64 11.59 -7.13 -3.51
C TRP A 64 11.72 -7.77 -4.89
N GLU A 65 11.28 -9.02 -5.07
CA GLU A 65 11.26 -9.65 -6.38
C GLU A 65 10.36 -8.88 -7.36
N LEU A 66 9.19 -8.44 -6.92
CA LEU A 66 8.24 -7.70 -7.74
C LEU A 66 8.82 -6.35 -8.21
N THR A 67 9.40 -5.59 -7.29
CA THR A 67 10.04 -4.30 -7.61
C THR A 67 11.29 -4.47 -8.47
N ALA A 68 12.09 -5.52 -8.25
CA ALA A 68 13.21 -5.89 -9.11
C ALA A 68 12.80 -6.28 -10.54
N ASN A 69 11.55 -6.68 -10.75
CA ASN A 69 10.95 -6.93 -12.07
C ASN A 69 10.29 -5.67 -12.67
N ASN A 70 10.70 -4.47 -12.24
CA ASN A 70 10.24 -3.16 -12.72
C ASN A 70 8.74 -2.87 -12.47
N VAL A 71 8.11 -3.55 -11.52
CA VAL A 71 6.74 -3.21 -11.10
C VAL A 71 6.81 -2.13 -10.03
N ILE A 72 6.17 -0.98 -10.28
CA ILE A 72 6.08 0.08 -9.27
C ILE A 72 5.04 -0.30 -8.23
N MET A 73 5.48 -0.54 -6.99
CA MET A 73 4.58 -0.86 -5.89
C MET A 73 4.19 0.39 -5.11
N VAL A 74 2.87 0.61 -4.97
CA VAL A 74 2.29 1.70 -4.19
C VAL A 74 1.42 1.10 -3.09
N SER A 75 1.65 1.50 -1.84
CA SER A 75 0.93 0.95 -0.69
C SER A 75 0.49 2.05 0.28
N ALA A 76 -0.66 1.86 0.92
CA ALA A 76 -1.12 2.74 1.98
C ALA A 76 -0.24 2.58 3.23
N ILE A 77 0.08 3.69 3.90
CA ILE A 77 1.00 3.67 5.05
C ILE A 77 0.38 3.13 6.35
N GLY A 78 -0.93 2.93 6.36
CA GLY A 78 -1.70 2.46 7.51
C GLY A 78 -2.60 3.54 8.13
N ASN A 79 -3.56 3.08 8.93
CA ASN A 79 -4.59 3.90 9.57
C ASN A 79 -4.45 3.93 11.11
N ASP A 80 -3.25 3.62 11.61
CA ASP A 80 -2.93 3.46 13.03
C ASP A 80 -2.32 4.72 13.65
N GLY A 81 -2.36 5.85 12.92
CA GLY A 81 -1.96 7.15 13.44
C GLY A 81 -2.82 7.64 14.63
N PRO A 82 -2.45 8.76 15.28
CA PRO A 82 -1.46 9.75 14.84
C PRO A 82 -0.07 9.58 15.48
N LEU A 83 0.15 8.52 16.26
CA LEU A 83 1.43 8.29 16.92
C LEU A 83 2.54 8.06 15.89
N TYR A 84 3.78 8.41 16.26
CA TYR A 84 4.94 8.12 15.42
C TYR A 84 5.32 6.64 15.52
N GLY A 85 5.71 6.04 14.40
CA GLY A 85 6.14 4.64 14.33
C GLY A 85 4.99 3.65 14.12
N THR A 86 3.85 4.12 13.59
CA THR A 86 2.65 3.30 13.34
C THR A 86 2.55 2.84 11.88
N LEU A 87 3.67 2.80 11.16
CA LEU A 87 3.73 2.45 9.74
C LEU A 87 3.46 0.94 9.57
N ASN A 88 2.71 0.58 8.53
CA ASN A 88 2.40 -0.82 8.24
C ASN A 88 3.15 -1.34 7.00
N ASN A 89 3.40 -2.65 6.98
CA ASN A 89 3.99 -3.34 5.84
C ASN A 89 2.95 -3.52 4.70
N PRO A 90 3.33 -3.39 3.42
CA PRO A 90 4.67 -3.16 2.84
C PRO A 90 5.08 -1.69 2.63
N ALA A 91 4.25 -0.73 3.02
CA ALA A 91 4.53 0.69 2.80
C ALA A 91 5.74 1.23 3.60
N ASP A 92 6.22 0.46 4.58
CA ASP A 92 7.44 0.71 5.36
C ASP A 92 8.74 0.25 4.66
N GLN A 93 8.64 -0.41 3.50
CA GLN A 93 9.78 -0.84 2.71
C GLN A 93 10.38 0.29 1.86
N MET A 94 11.67 0.18 1.52
CA MET A 94 12.37 1.20 0.73
C MET A 94 11.84 1.30 -0.70
N ASP A 95 11.60 0.15 -1.32
CA ASP A 95 11.25 0.04 -2.74
C ASP A 95 9.75 0.20 -3.01
N VAL A 96 8.98 0.55 -1.97
CA VAL A 96 7.53 0.74 -2.03
C VAL A 96 7.20 2.21 -1.79
N ILE A 97 6.38 2.79 -2.66
CA ILE A 97 5.86 4.14 -2.46
C ILE A 97 4.74 4.06 -1.41
N GLY A 98 5.06 4.47 -0.19
CA GLY A 98 4.16 4.58 0.95
C GLY A 98 3.38 5.88 0.90
N VAL A 99 2.05 5.77 0.88
CA VAL A 99 1.13 6.90 0.72
C VAL A 99 0.34 7.14 2.00
N GLY A 100 0.45 8.35 2.55
CA GLY A 100 -0.36 8.84 3.66
C GLY A 100 -1.64 9.56 3.22
N GLY A 101 -2.52 9.81 4.18
CA GLY A 101 -3.82 10.47 3.96
C GLY A 101 -3.87 11.90 4.47
N ILE A 102 -4.40 12.81 3.67
CA ILE A 102 -4.83 14.17 4.04
C ILE A 102 -6.35 14.34 3.82
N ASP A 103 -6.95 15.35 4.45
CA ASP A 103 -8.30 15.80 4.16
C ASP A 103 -8.35 16.89 3.07
N PHE A 104 -9.54 17.38 2.76
CA PHE A 104 -9.75 18.43 1.74
C PHE A 104 -9.33 19.83 2.20
N GLU A 105 -8.89 20.00 3.44
CA GLU A 105 -8.29 21.22 3.97
C GLU A 105 -6.75 21.14 4.00
N ASP A 106 -6.18 20.15 3.30
CA ASP A 106 -4.74 19.82 3.26
C ASP A 106 -4.13 19.48 4.63
N ASN A 107 -4.95 19.14 5.63
CA ASN A 107 -4.47 18.67 6.92
C ASN A 107 -4.17 17.18 6.88
N ILE A 108 -3.10 16.74 7.56
CA ILE A 108 -2.81 15.31 7.72
C ILE A 108 -3.96 14.64 8.46
N ALA A 109 -4.60 13.66 7.82
CA ALA A 109 -5.71 12.94 8.41
C ALA A 109 -5.27 12.28 9.72
N ARG A 110 -6.11 12.37 10.76
CA ARG A 110 -5.77 11.87 12.10
C ARG A 110 -5.40 10.39 12.11
N PHE A 111 -6.06 9.58 11.27
CA PHE A 111 -5.80 8.15 11.14
C PHE A 111 -4.49 7.86 10.41
N SER A 112 -3.97 8.77 9.58
CA SER A 112 -2.80 8.48 8.75
C SER A 112 -1.60 8.17 9.64
N SER A 113 -1.08 6.95 9.48
CA SER A 113 0.16 6.53 10.10
C SER A 113 1.32 7.42 9.66
N ARG A 114 2.30 7.60 10.56
CA ARG A 114 3.41 8.53 10.35
C ARG A 114 4.65 8.14 11.16
N GLY A 115 5.80 8.66 10.75
CA GLY A 115 7.05 8.54 11.49
C GLY A 115 8.10 7.72 10.77
N MET A 116 9.01 7.17 11.55
CA MET A 116 10.15 6.43 11.02
C MET A 116 9.87 4.93 10.93
N THR A 117 10.45 4.26 9.94
CA THR A 117 10.43 2.79 9.84
C THR A 117 11.11 2.17 11.05
N THR A 118 10.66 1.00 11.46
CA THR A 118 11.21 0.27 12.60
C THR A 118 12.20 -0.83 12.19
N TRP A 119 12.43 -1.02 10.90
CA TRP A 119 13.32 -2.03 10.31
C TRP A 119 14.76 -1.96 10.82
N GLU A 120 15.25 -0.74 11.03
CA GLU A 120 16.63 -0.50 11.44
C GLU A 120 16.82 -0.60 12.97
N LEU A 121 15.74 -0.75 13.75
CA LEU A 121 15.84 -0.81 15.21
C LEU A 121 16.33 -2.19 15.68
N PRO A 122 17.09 -2.26 16.79
CA PRO A 122 17.55 -1.14 17.62
C PRO A 122 18.88 -0.52 17.16
N GLY A 123 19.51 -1.05 16.12
CA GLY A 123 20.91 -0.75 15.76
C GLY A 123 21.13 0.46 14.85
N GLY A 124 20.08 1.00 14.23
CA GLY A 124 20.15 2.08 13.26
C GLY A 124 19.03 3.10 13.43
N TYR A 125 19.04 4.10 12.54
CA TYR A 125 18.02 5.12 12.48
C TYR A 125 16.95 4.68 11.47
N GLY A 126 15.69 4.68 11.91
CA GLY A 126 14.54 4.44 11.04
C GLY A 126 14.47 5.45 9.89
N ARG A 127 13.92 5.01 8.75
CA ARG A 127 13.78 5.80 7.53
C ARG A 127 12.50 6.62 7.56
N MET A 128 12.52 7.77 6.89
CA MET A 128 11.34 8.63 6.79
C MET A 128 10.27 8.00 5.88
N LYS A 129 9.04 7.89 6.40
CA LYS A 129 7.82 7.56 5.67
C LYS A 129 6.63 8.37 6.24
N PRO A 130 5.51 8.54 5.51
CA PRO A 130 5.29 8.14 4.10
C PRO A 130 6.15 8.96 3.12
N ASP A 131 6.29 8.49 1.88
CA ASP A 131 7.02 9.22 0.83
C ASP A 131 6.21 10.41 0.32
N ILE A 132 4.89 10.23 0.20
CA ILE A 132 3.94 11.24 -0.25
C ILE A 132 2.63 11.14 0.53
N VAL A 133 1.81 12.18 0.45
CA VAL A 133 0.44 12.20 0.96
C VAL A 133 -0.54 12.50 -0.16
N THR A 134 -1.77 12.00 -0.03
CA THR A 134 -2.86 12.30 -0.97
C THR A 134 -4.19 12.39 -0.22
N TYR A 135 -5.23 12.87 -0.89
CA TYR A 135 -6.58 12.91 -0.35
C TYR A 135 -7.03 11.49 0.04
N GLY A 136 -7.26 11.28 1.33
CA GLY A 136 -7.66 9.99 1.91
C GLY A 136 -8.90 10.07 2.79
N ALA A 137 -9.29 11.28 3.22
CA ALA A 137 -10.50 11.49 4.02
C ALA A 137 -11.64 12.05 3.16
N GLY A 138 -12.80 11.38 3.17
CA GLY A 138 -14.02 11.87 2.50
C GLY A 138 -14.01 11.78 0.97
N VAL A 139 -13.08 11.03 0.38
CA VAL A 139 -12.97 10.88 -1.09
C VAL A 139 -14.13 10.06 -1.63
N ARG A 140 -14.80 10.58 -2.67
CA ARG A 140 -15.88 9.86 -3.37
C ARG A 140 -15.29 8.88 -4.38
N GLY A 141 -15.67 7.61 -4.26
CA GLY A 141 -15.27 6.54 -5.17
C GLY A 141 -16.44 5.90 -5.90
N SER A 142 -16.14 4.89 -6.71
CA SER A 142 -17.15 4.09 -7.40
C SER A 142 -18.00 3.30 -6.40
N GLY A 143 -19.34 3.38 -6.54
CA GLY A 143 -20.29 2.67 -5.68
C GLY A 143 -20.59 1.23 -6.09
N VAL A 144 -19.73 0.61 -6.92
CA VAL A 144 -19.93 -0.77 -7.39
C VAL A 144 -19.84 -1.74 -6.21
N LYS A 145 -20.89 -2.53 -6.02
CA LYS A 145 -20.91 -3.61 -5.02
C LYS A 145 -20.24 -4.84 -5.62
N GLY A 146 -19.07 -5.21 -5.08
CA GLY A 146 -18.35 -6.45 -5.39
C GLY A 146 -18.79 -7.64 -4.55
#